data_AF-A0A3A8PXK6-F1
#
_entry.id   AF-A0A3A8PXK6-F1
#
_cell.length_a   1.000
_cell.length_b   1.000
_cell.length_c   1.000
_cell.angle_alpha   90.00
_cell.angle_beta   90.00
_cell.angle_gamma   90.00
#
_symmetry.space_group_name_H-M   'P 1'
#
loop_
_entity.id
_entity.type
_entity.pdbx_description
1 polymer ?
#
loop_
_entity_poly.entity_id
_entity_poly.type
_entity_poly.pdbx_seq_one_letter_code
_entity_poly.pdbx_strand_id
1 'polypeptide(L)'
;MSHMHRGPLLSAGLLLGVGLGGFVDGIVLHQILQWHNMLSSLLPPDTLVNAKVNMFWDGLFHAFTWLMTFGGLVLLWRAGQRTDVPWSTATFAGCLLGGWGLFNVVEGIIDHQFLGVHHVHPGAGEL
;
A
#
# COMPACT_ATOMS: atom_id res chain seq x y z
N MET A 1 20.16 16.75 28.90
CA MET A 1 19.12 15.80 28.44
C MET A 1 19.29 15.66 26.93
N SER A 2 19.60 14.48 26.40
CA SER A 2 19.63 14.29 24.95
C SER A 2 18.20 14.45 24.42
N HIS A 3 18.01 15.31 23.42
CA HIS A 3 16.73 15.39 22.74
C HIS A 3 16.52 14.09 21.98
N MET A 4 15.57 13.26 22.42
CA MET A 4 15.22 12.05 21.69
C MET A 4 14.44 12.41 20.42
N HIS A 5 14.93 11.99 19.26
CA HIS A 5 14.36 12.30 17.97
C HIS A 5 13.50 11.14 17.46
N ARG A 6 12.16 11.29 17.53
CA ARG A 6 11.22 10.26 17.06
C ARG A 6 10.98 10.30 15.55
N GLY A 7 11.22 11.44 14.90
CA GLY A 7 10.99 11.67 13.47
C GLY A 7 11.45 10.52 12.55
N PRO A 8 12.70 10.02 12.68
CA PRO A 8 13.19 8.92 11.86
C PRO A 8 12.33 7.65 11.96
N LEU A 9 11.90 7.27 13.17
CA LEU A 9 11.06 6.09 13.38
C LEU A 9 9.65 6.30 12.83
N LEU A 10 9.11 7.52 12.94
CA LEU A 10 7.80 7.89 12.39
C LEU A 10 7.80 7.76 10.86
N SER A 11 8.77 8.37 10.18
CA SER A 11 8.88 8.32 8.72
C SER A 11 9.09 6.89 8.22
N ALA A 12 9.93 6.11 8.90
CA ALA A 12 10.14 4.70 8.58
C ALA A 12 8.85 3.89 8.69
N GLY A 13 8.14 4.00 9.82
CA GLY A 13 6.89 3.26 10.07
C GLY A 13 5.78 3.64 9.10
N LEU A 14 5.61 4.94 8.81
CA LEU A 14 4.58 5.41 7.88
C LEU A 14 4.84 4.91 6.45
N LEU A 15 6.07 5.07 5.94
CA LEU A 15 6.42 4.65 4.59
C LEU A 15 6.32 3.12 4.42
N LEU A 16 6.79 2.38 5.42
CA LEU A 16 6.67 0.93 5.45
C LEU A 16 5.20 0.49 5.53
N GLY A 17 4.37 1.21 6.28
CA GLY A 17 2.93 0.98 6.39
C GLY A 17 2.20 1.18 5.07
N VAL A 18 2.56 2.21 4.28
CA VAL A 18 2.02 2.42 2.93
C VAL A 18 2.33 1.22 2.03
N GLY A 19 3.60 0.82 1.96
CA GLY A 19 4.02 -0.30 1.11
C GLY A 19 3.41 -1.63 1.53
N LEU A 20 3.46 -1.97 2.82
CA LEU A 20 2.88 -3.21 3.34
C LEU A 20 1.36 -3.24 3.23
N GLY A 21 0.68 -2.11 3.46
CA GLY A 21 -0.76 -1.98 3.27
C GLY A 21 -1.17 -2.26 1.82
N GLY A 22 -0.45 -1.67 0.85
CA GLY A 22 -0.67 -1.96 -0.56
C GLY A 22 -0.32 -3.38 -0.96
N PHE A 23 0.67 -4.03 -0.32
CA PHE A 23 0.89 -5.47 -0.54
C PHE A 23 -0.26 -6.33 -0.01
N VAL A 24 -0.83 -5.99 1.16
CA VAL A 24 -2.00 -6.72 1.67
C VAL A 24 -3.15 -6.62 0.67
N ASP A 25 -3.39 -5.42 0.12
CA ASP A 25 -4.38 -5.19 -0.92
C ASP A 25 -4.09 -6.01 -2.20
N GLY A 26 -2.90 -5.85 -2.79
CA GLY A 26 -2.52 -6.55 -4.02
C GLY A 26 -2.47 -8.07 -3.89
N ILE A 27 -1.96 -8.61 -2.78
CA ILE A 27 -1.86 -10.06 -2.59
C ILE A 27 -3.22 -10.65 -2.22
N VAL A 28 -3.87 -10.09 -1.20
CA VAL A 28 -5.10 -10.68 -0.67
C VAL A 28 -6.26 -10.37 -1.59
N LEU A 29 -6.45 -9.11 -1.99
CA LEU A 29 -7.65 -8.70 -2.71
C LEU A 29 -7.51 -8.88 -4.23
N HIS A 30 -6.35 -8.57 -4.84
CA HIS A 30 -6.22 -8.76 -6.30
C HIS A 30 -5.87 -10.20 -6.73
N GLN A 31 -5.04 -10.90 -5.95
CA GLN A 31 -4.48 -12.18 -6.38
C GLN A 31 -5.17 -13.39 -5.74
N ILE A 32 -5.34 -13.40 -4.42
CA ILE A 32 -5.95 -14.54 -3.71
C ILE A 32 -7.46 -14.54 -3.87
N LEU A 33 -8.12 -13.42 -3.52
CA LEU A 33 -9.58 -13.31 -3.58
C LEU A 33 -10.07 -12.84 -4.94
N GLN A 34 -9.21 -12.19 -5.71
CA GLN A 34 -9.52 -11.68 -7.06
C GLN A 34 -10.77 -10.82 -7.09
N TRP A 35 -11.00 -10.05 -6.01
CA TRP A 35 -12.20 -9.21 -5.88
C TRP A 35 -12.18 -8.03 -6.84
N HIS A 36 -11.00 -7.47 -7.05
CA HIS A 36 -10.76 -6.35 -7.94
C HIS A 36 -9.30 -6.35 -8.40
N ASN A 37 -9.04 -5.73 -9.54
CA ASN A 37 -7.70 -5.49 -10.08
C ASN A 37 -7.66 -4.03 -10.52
N MET A 38 -6.46 -3.46 -10.70
CA MET A 38 -6.29 -2.03 -10.98
C MET A 38 -7.21 -1.43 -12.06
N LEU A 39 -7.60 -2.20 -13.09
CA LEU A 39 -8.49 -1.75 -14.15
C LEU A 39 -9.78 -2.56 -14.26
N SER A 40 -10.14 -3.38 -13.27
CA SER A 40 -11.23 -4.34 -13.40
C SER A 40 -12.60 -3.69 -13.61
N SER A 41 -12.79 -2.42 -13.24
CA SER A 41 -14.04 -1.68 -13.54
C SER A 41 -14.13 -1.22 -14.99
N LEU A 42 -13.01 -1.07 -15.70
CA LEU A 42 -12.99 -0.72 -17.14
C LEU A 42 -12.79 -1.94 -18.03
N LEU A 43 -12.02 -2.90 -17.55
CA LEU A 43 -11.63 -4.12 -18.24
C LEU A 43 -11.90 -5.30 -17.30
N PRO A 44 -13.15 -5.79 -17.23
CA PRO A 44 -13.47 -6.97 -16.45
C PRO A 44 -12.53 -8.12 -16.81
N PRO A 45 -11.91 -8.82 -15.84
CA PRO A 45 -10.92 -9.87 -16.09
C PRO A 45 -11.58 -11.21 -16.50
N ASP A 46 -12.67 -11.16 -17.27
CA ASP A 46 -13.45 -12.30 -17.74
C ASP A 46 -12.90 -12.93 -19.03
N THR A 47 -12.03 -12.21 -19.74
CA THR A 47 -11.27 -12.71 -20.89
C THR A 47 -9.77 -12.80 -20.56
N LEU A 48 -9.06 -13.71 -21.23
CA LEU A 48 -7.60 -13.84 -21.05
C LEU A 48 -6.84 -12.55 -21.38
N VAL A 49 -7.33 -11.76 -22.35
CA VAL A 49 -6.70 -10.48 -22.72
C VAL A 49 -6.86 -9.48 -21.59
N ASN A 50 -8.08 -9.26 -21.09
CA ASN A 50 -8.33 -8.33 -19.98
C ASN A 50 -7.62 -8.77 -18.70
N ALA A 51 -7.60 -10.08 -18.41
CA ALA A 51 -6.88 -10.63 -17.28
C ALA A 51 -5.37 -10.33 -17.37
N LYS A 52 -4.76 -10.46 -18.56
CA LYS A 52 -3.34 -10.12 -18.77
C LYS A 52 -3.05 -8.63 -18.63
N VAL A 53 -3.97 -7.77 -19.08
CA VAL A 53 -3.83 -6.32 -18.91
C VAL A 53 -3.93 -5.95 -17.43
N ASN A 54 -4.92 -6.44 -16.70
CA ASN A 54 -5.03 -6.25 -15.25
C ASN A 54 -3.80 -6.75 -14.52
N MET A 55 -3.31 -7.96 -14.85
CA MET A 55 -2.10 -8.53 -14.25
C MET A 55 -0.86 -7.63 -14.45
N PHE A 56 -0.73 -6.98 -15.61
CA PHE A 56 0.35 -6.03 -15.85
C PHE A 56 0.25 -4.80 -14.94
N TRP A 57 -0.94 -4.21 -14.82
CA TRP A 57 -1.18 -3.05 -13.97
C TRP A 57 -1.06 -3.37 -12.48
N ASP A 58 -1.54 -4.54 -12.05
CA ASP A 58 -1.27 -5.07 -10.73
C ASP A 58 0.23 -5.22 -10.50
N GLY A 59 0.99 -5.67 -11.51
CA GLY A 59 2.46 -5.74 -11.43
C GLY A 59 3.12 -4.38 -11.19
N LEU A 60 2.64 -3.31 -11.86
CA LEU A 60 3.12 -1.95 -11.62
C LEU A 60 2.76 -1.45 -10.22
N PHE A 61 1.54 -1.73 -9.77
CA PHE A 61 1.10 -1.46 -8.40
C PHE A 61 2.00 -2.18 -7.37
N HIS A 62 2.30 -3.46 -7.58
CA HIS A 62 3.21 -4.23 -6.73
C HIS A 62 4.65 -3.68 -6.76
N ALA A 63 5.12 -3.18 -7.91
CA ALA A 63 6.42 -2.53 -7.98
C ALA A 63 6.46 -1.24 -7.15
N PHE A 64 5.39 -0.44 -7.19
CA PHE A 64 5.25 0.74 -6.33
C PHE A 64 5.25 0.37 -4.84
N THR A 65 4.42 -0.59 -4.43
CA THR A 65 4.35 -1.01 -3.02
C THR A 65 5.67 -1.61 -2.56
N TRP A 66 6.36 -2.38 -3.41
CA TRP A 66 7.71 -2.88 -3.16
C TRP A 66 8.71 -1.75 -2.91
N LEU A 67 8.72 -0.72 -3.75
CA LEU A 67 9.61 0.43 -3.57
C LEU A 67 9.33 1.19 -2.27
N MET A 68 8.05 1.37 -1.92
CA MET A 68 7.66 1.99 -0.64
C MET A 68 8.11 1.15 0.55
N THR A 69 7.90 -0.16 0.52
CA THR A 69 8.38 -1.09 1.55
C THR A 69 9.90 -1.07 1.68
N PHE A 70 10.61 -1.14 0.56
CA PHE A 70 12.07 -1.08 0.54
C PHE A 70 12.59 0.25 1.11
N GLY A 71 12.02 1.38 0.68
CA GLY A 71 12.32 2.69 1.24
C GLY A 71 12.07 2.77 2.74
N GLY A 72 10.93 2.25 3.20
CA GLY A 72 10.59 2.16 4.63
C GLY A 72 11.61 1.34 5.43
N LEU A 73 12.06 0.22 4.87
CA LEU A 73 13.10 -0.63 5.47
C LEU A 73 14.45 0.09 5.54
N VAL A 74 14.84 0.82 4.49
CA VAL A 74 16.06 1.64 4.48
C VAL A 74 15.99 2.73 5.56
N LEU A 75 14.85 3.43 5.67
CA LEU A 75 14.64 4.45 6.71
C LEU A 75 14.69 3.84 8.11
N LEU A 76 14.08 2.67 8.30
CA LEU A 76 14.09 1.95 9.57
C LEU A 76 15.51 1.53 9.96
N TRP A 77 16.28 1.00 9.01
CA TRP A 77 17.68 0.63 9.20
C TRP A 77 18.53 1.82 9.64
N ARG A 78 18.37 2.97 8.96
CA ARG A 78 19.08 4.21 9.31
C ARG A 78 18.66 4.77 10.67
N ALA A 79 17.38 4.66 11.02
CA ALA A 79 16.88 5.01 12.35
C ALA A 79 17.51 4.13 13.43
N GLY A 80 17.70 2.83 13.15
CA GLY A 80 18.33 1.89 14.08
C GLY A 80 19.80 2.13 14.36
N GLN A 81 20.53 2.75 13.43
CA GLN A 81 21.94 3.10 13.60
C GLN A 81 22.16 4.34 14.48
N ARG A 82 21.09 5.03 14.88
CA ARG A 82 21.14 6.29 15.63
C ARG A 82 20.86 6.05 17.11
N THR A 83 21.76 6.51 17.98
CA THR A 83 21.61 6.41 19.44
C THR A 83 20.60 7.39 20.02
N ASP A 84 20.24 8.44 19.27
CA ASP A 84 19.27 9.46 19.67
C ASP A 84 17.82 9.13 19.26
N VAL A 85 17.59 7.99 18.60
CA VAL A 85 16.26 7.54 18.16
C VAL A 85 15.75 6.43 19.07
N PRO A 86 14.65 6.65 19.81
CA PRO A 86 14.10 5.62 20.69
C PRO A 86 13.33 4.57 19.89
N TRP A 87 13.62 3.29 20.13
CA TRP A 87 12.85 2.16 19.63
C TRP A 87 11.58 1.96 20.46
N SER A 88 10.46 2.47 19.95
CA SER A 88 9.15 2.34 20.58
C SER A 88 8.23 1.49 19.71
N THR A 89 7.89 0.29 20.18
CA THR A 89 6.97 -0.63 19.48
C THR A 89 5.62 0.02 19.23
N ALA A 90 5.05 0.71 20.23
CA ALA A 90 3.77 1.38 20.10
C ALA A 90 3.80 2.48 19.02
N THR A 91 4.88 3.26 18.98
CA THR A 91 5.06 4.31 17.95
C THR A 91 5.19 3.69 16.57
N PHE A 92 6.04 2.67 16.43
CA PHE A 92 6.27 2.02 15.14
C PHE A 92 5.01 1.33 14.62
N ALA A 93 4.30 0.56 15.45
CA ALA A 93 3.05 -0.09 15.10
C ALA A 93 1.95 0.92 14.74
N GLY A 94 1.84 2.01 15.51
CA GLY A 94 0.90 3.10 15.20
C GLY A 94 1.21 3.76 13.85
N CYS A 95 2.49 3.95 13.52
CA CYS A 95 2.89 4.48 12.21
C CYS A 95 2.68 3.47 11.08
N LEU A 96 2.87 2.17 11.30
CA LEU A 96 2.52 1.14 10.31
C LEU A 96 1.03 1.19 9.96
N LEU A 97 0.17 1.21 10.99
CA LEU A 97 -1.28 1.33 10.80
C LEU A 97 -1.66 2.66 10.15
N GLY A 98 -1.02 3.76 10.55
CA GLY A 98 -1.22 5.08 9.94
C GLY A 98 -0.80 5.13 8.47
N GLY A 99 0.30 4.47 8.11
CA GLY A 99 0.76 4.34 6.73
C GLY A 99 -0.19 3.50 5.88
N TRP A 100 -0.70 2.39 6.43
CA TRP A 100 -1.71 1.58 5.76
C TRP A 100 -3.01 2.39 5.58
N GLY A 101 -3.47 3.11 6.61
CA GLY A 101 -4.62 4.02 6.49
C GLY A 101 -4.41 5.08 5.40
N LEU A 102 -3.23 5.69 5.35
CA LEU A 102 -2.88 6.67 4.31
C LEU A 102 -2.93 6.07 2.91
N PHE A 103 -2.42 4.85 2.73
CA PHE A 103 -2.51 4.12 1.46
C PHE A 103 -3.97 4.00 1.01
N ASN A 104 -4.87 3.49 1.86
CA ASN A 104 -6.29 3.32 1.52
C ASN A 104 -6.97 4.66 1.20
N VAL A 105 -6.62 5.74 1.90
CA VAL A 105 -7.20 7.06 1.63
C VAL A 105 -6.76 7.58 0.26
N VAL A 106 -5.48 7.46 -0.07
CA VAL A 106 -4.93 7.97 -1.33
C VAL A 106 -5.46 7.15 -2.51
N GLU A 107 -5.38 5.82 -2.41
CA GLU A 107 -5.89 4.88 -3.43
C GLU A 107 -7.40 5.07 -3.59
N GLY A 108 -8.17 5.05 -2.49
CA GLY A 108 -9.61 5.28 -2.52
C GLY A 108 -10.01 6.60 -3.17
N ILE A 109 -9.28 7.69 -2.92
CA ILE A 109 -9.57 8.99 -3.55
C ILE A 109 -9.21 8.97 -5.05
N ILE A 110 -8.04 8.49 -5.41
CA ILE A 110 -7.55 8.56 -6.79
C ILE A 110 -8.27 7.54 -7.66
N ASP A 111 -8.24 6.27 -7.30
CA ASP A 111 -8.60 5.17 -8.18
C ASP A 111 -10.11 4.91 -8.19
N HIS A 112 -10.77 5.10 -7.04
CA HIS A 112 -12.22 4.93 -6.93
C HIS A 112 -13.00 6.22 -7.22
N GLN A 113 -12.62 7.37 -6.65
CA GLN A 113 -13.43 8.60 -6.77
C GLN A 113 -13.09 9.44 -8.00
N PHE A 114 -11.81 9.62 -8.31
CA PHE A 114 -11.40 10.45 -9.45
C PHE A 114 -11.37 9.67 -10.76
N LEU A 115 -10.77 8.48 -10.76
CA LEU A 115 -10.57 7.68 -11.96
C LEU A 115 -11.71 6.69 -12.20
N GLY A 116 -12.35 6.18 -11.15
CA GLY A 116 -13.45 5.20 -11.23
C GLY A 116 -13.04 3.87 -11.86
N VAL A 117 -11.75 3.57 -11.92
CA VAL A 117 -11.18 2.40 -12.60
C VAL A 117 -11.10 1.17 -11.70
N HIS A 118 -11.21 1.42 -10.40
CA HIS A 118 -11.04 0.45 -9.35
C HIS A 118 -12.28 0.52 -8.46
N HIS A 119 -13.05 -0.57 -8.37
CA HIS A 119 -14.15 -0.70 -7.41
C HIS A 119 -13.94 -2.00 -6.65
N VAL A 120 -13.97 -1.94 -5.32
CA VAL A 120 -13.62 -3.07 -4.42
C VAL A 120 -14.56 -4.26 -4.61
N HIS A 121 -15.82 -3.99 -4.95
CA HIS A 121 -16.80 -5.00 -5.33
C HIS A 121 -17.88 -4.34 -6.20
N PRO A 122 -18.10 -4.79 -7.46
CA PRO A 122 -19.22 -4.29 -8.25
C PRO A 122 -20.54 -4.68 -7.60
N GLY A 123 -21.54 -3.80 -7.65
CA GLY A 123 -22.91 -4.15 -7.25
C GLY A 123 -23.46 -5.28 -8.14
N ALA A 124 -24.47 -6.01 -7.66
CA ALA A 124 -25.14 -7.00 -8.51
C ALA A 124 -25.72 -6.31 -9.76
N GLY A 125 -25.11 -6.55 -10.92
CA GLY A 125 -25.51 -5.97 -12.22
C GLY A 125 -24.56 -4.93 -12.81
N GLU A 126 -23.41 -4.65 -12.18
CA GLU A 126 -22.39 -3.73 -12.71
C GLU A 126 -21.18 -4.50 -13.26
N LEU A 127 -21.41 -5.29 -14.32
CA LEU A 127 -20.35 -5.87 -15.15
C LEU A 127 -20.06 -4.98 -16.35
#